data_AF-A0A957RBA8-F1
#
_entry.id   AF-A0A957RBA8-F1
#
_cell.length_a   1.000
_cell.length_b   1.000
_cell.length_c   1.000
_cell.angle_alpha   90.00
_cell.angle_beta   90.00
_cell.angle_gamma   90.00
#
_symmetry.space_group_name_H-M   'P 1'
#
loop_
_entity.id
_entity.type
_entity.pdbx_description
1 polymer ?
#
loop_
_entity_poly.entity_id
_entity_poly.type
_entity_poly.pdbx_seq_one_letter_code
_entity_poly.pdbx_strand_id
1 'polypeptide(L)'
;MANPEDFEIIPDQDPRSSQQQTGSRKWFWIAGIVLFGIFAFSVGIGWATLSNRLGPGSATEAPIVAATSQVTATPAPADATATAAATATPANPTATTTVPTATTPPTPTGVPTRVCAVPLEPQFMPVFDAGALGCPIAPASVVWAAYEGFERGSMLWRSDTNLSYILFNDGSWAPSNETWNGQEPPSRGDPPAGLYRPERGFGYVWGVRDDVFTRLGWATMPEKGFCAAVQPFEQGFALASALVESCTPDNLYNQAFEPGWQPLLMALDNTGRWRGASQAVQPVITPGVPVQLPATSTATATTQPTAVVDTSARPAQNGVFTARPGQVAALDGQFNDWPGPWIPLNTIMQGQDQWAGGNDLAGAFQLMWSADGLYVAVQITDDVLRSGPDGSDQWQGDGIEIQFDRRLADDFADTRANDDDTQIGLAPDSAFQYVRGYRWLPLAAESRFDPPGAVTVTPGQYNIEVLVPWLYFDMGSAEAQPGARFGFNLSLNDNDAETPAQQTVLSASPARTTHDNPTEWGTLVLGG
;
A
#
# COMPACT_ATOMS: atom_id res chain seq x y z
N MET A 1 -5.67 -76.33 -27.60
CA MET A 1 -6.65 -75.33 -28.06
C MET A 1 -5.91 -74.33 -28.93
N ALA A 2 -6.43 -74.12 -30.15
CA ALA A 2 -6.00 -73.20 -31.21
C ALA A 2 -4.60 -73.39 -31.86
N ASN A 3 -4.62 -74.09 -33.01
CA ASN A 3 -3.87 -73.81 -34.26
C ASN A 3 -4.82 -72.96 -35.17
N PRO A 4 -4.48 -72.36 -36.35
CA PRO A 4 -3.33 -72.55 -37.26
C PRO A 4 -2.72 -71.26 -37.91
N GLU A 5 -1.42 -71.24 -38.26
CA GLU A 5 -0.78 -71.38 -39.60
C GLU A 5 -1.01 -70.23 -40.63
N ASP A 6 0.13 -69.69 -41.09
CA ASP A 6 0.53 -69.50 -42.51
C ASP A 6 0.22 -68.24 -43.35
N PHE A 7 1.33 -67.51 -43.59
CA PHE A 7 1.92 -66.95 -44.84
C PHE A 7 1.24 -65.86 -45.72
N GLU A 8 2.07 -64.82 -45.93
CA GLU A 8 2.32 -63.96 -47.11
C GLU A 8 1.23 -63.04 -47.68
N ILE A 9 1.59 -61.76 -47.90
CA ILE A 9 1.76 -61.13 -49.23
C ILE A 9 2.33 -59.69 -49.09
N ILE A 10 3.16 -59.34 -50.07
CA ILE A 10 4.04 -58.19 -50.36
C ILE A 10 3.31 -56.82 -50.44
N PRO A 11 4.01 -55.67 -50.19
CA PRO A 11 3.40 -54.34 -50.10
C PRO A 11 3.10 -53.71 -51.47
N ASP A 12 1.95 -53.05 -51.59
CA ASP A 12 1.70 -52.07 -52.65
C ASP A 12 2.13 -50.67 -52.18
N GLN A 13 3.10 -50.12 -52.90
CA GLN A 13 3.35 -48.68 -52.98
C GLN A 13 2.43 -48.09 -54.06
N ASP A 14 1.77 -46.96 -53.76
CA ASP A 14 1.72 -45.80 -54.67
C ASP A 14 1.19 -44.53 -53.94
N PRO A 15 1.49 -43.31 -54.41
CA PRO A 15 2.20 -42.32 -53.61
C PRO A 15 1.63 -40.92 -53.82
N ARG A 16 0.65 -40.48 -53.03
CA ARG A 16 0.16 -39.09 -53.07
C ARG A 16 -0.30 -38.78 -51.65
N SER A 17 0.31 -37.91 -50.86
CA SER A 17 0.72 -36.54 -51.17
C SER A 17 1.72 -36.07 -50.11
N SER A 18 2.99 -35.96 -50.48
CA SER A 18 4.02 -35.31 -49.67
C SER A 18 4.37 -33.95 -50.27
N GLN A 19 3.47 -32.96 -50.20
CA GLN A 19 3.86 -31.55 -50.28
C GLN A 19 2.79 -30.67 -49.62
N GLN A 20 3.20 -30.02 -48.52
CA GLN A 20 2.75 -28.74 -47.93
C GLN A 20 2.44 -28.87 -46.43
N GLN A 21 3.45 -28.60 -45.60
CA GLN A 21 3.39 -27.60 -44.51
C GLN A 21 4.65 -27.69 -43.64
N THR A 22 5.78 -27.26 -44.19
CA THR A 22 6.99 -26.93 -43.42
C THR A 22 7.48 -25.53 -43.83
N GLY A 23 6.58 -24.54 -43.75
CA GLY A 23 6.87 -23.17 -44.17
C GLY A 23 6.44 -22.06 -43.21
N SER A 24 5.72 -22.35 -42.11
CA SER A 24 5.11 -21.30 -41.29
C SER A 24 5.78 -21.03 -39.94
N ARG A 25 6.69 -21.89 -39.48
CA ARG A 25 7.16 -21.85 -38.07
C ARG A 25 8.53 -21.19 -37.87
N LYS A 26 9.24 -20.86 -38.96
CA LYS A 26 10.56 -20.18 -38.91
C LYS A 26 10.48 -18.66 -39.11
N TRP A 27 9.38 -18.13 -39.66
CA TRP A 27 9.23 -16.70 -39.93
C TRP A 27 8.89 -15.90 -38.67
N PHE A 28 8.10 -16.46 -37.75
CA PHE A 28 7.76 -15.83 -36.46
C PHE A 28 8.95 -15.63 -35.54
N TRP A 29 9.94 -16.53 -35.57
CA TRP A 29 11.16 -16.39 -34.75
C TRP A 29 12.08 -15.27 -35.25
N ILE A 30 12.16 -15.06 -36.57
CA ILE A 30 13.01 -14.00 -37.15
C ILE A 30 12.36 -12.63 -36.96
N ALA A 31 11.03 -12.53 -37.10
CA ALA A 31 10.31 -11.27 -36.86
C ALA A 31 10.39 -10.83 -35.39
N GLY A 32 10.31 -11.77 -34.43
CA GLY A 32 10.46 -11.48 -33.00
C GLY A 32 11.85 -10.98 -32.62
N ILE A 33 12.92 -11.55 -33.19
CA ILE A 33 14.30 -11.12 -32.94
C ILE A 33 14.58 -9.73 -33.53
N VAL A 34 14.01 -9.42 -34.69
CA VAL A 34 14.17 -8.09 -35.34
C VAL A 34 13.40 -7.00 -34.57
N LEU A 35 12.18 -7.29 -34.07
CA LEU A 35 11.42 -6.35 -33.23
C LEU A 35 12.08 -6.11 -31.87
N PHE A 36 12.62 -7.14 -31.23
CA PHE A 36 13.37 -7.00 -29.97
C PHE A 36 14.69 -6.23 -30.17
N GLY A 37 15.37 -6.45 -31.32
CA GLY A 37 16.56 -5.70 -31.71
C GLY A 37 16.30 -4.21 -31.98
N ILE A 38 15.17 -3.86 -32.62
CA ILE A 38 14.78 -2.46 -32.88
C ILE A 38 14.39 -1.76 -31.56
N PHE A 39 13.70 -2.45 -30.64
CA PHE A 39 13.35 -1.88 -29.33
C PHE A 39 14.60 -1.65 -28.45
N ALA A 40 15.53 -2.62 -28.40
CA ALA A 40 16.80 -2.47 -27.67
C ALA A 40 17.72 -1.38 -28.26
N PHE A 41 17.71 -1.19 -29.59
CA PHE A 41 18.48 -0.12 -30.24
C PHE A 41 17.88 1.28 -29.99
N SER A 42 16.55 1.37 -29.84
CA SER A 42 15.85 2.64 -29.56
C SER A 42 16.08 3.12 -28.11
N VAL A 43 16.09 2.19 -27.15
CA VAL A 43 16.42 2.49 -25.73
C VAL A 43 17.92 2.80 -25.57
N GLY A 44 18.79 2.12 -26.32
CA GLY A 44 20.24 2.36 -26.30
C GLY A 44 20.67 3.71 -26.87
N ILE A 45 19.99 4.23 -27.89
CA ILE A 45 20.26 5.57 -28.44
C ILE A 45 19.87 6.68 -27.45
N GLY A 46 18.77 6.50 -26.69
CA GLY A 46 18.35 7.43 -25.64
C GLY A 46 19.38 7.54 -24.51
N TRP A 47 19.97 6.41 -24.09
CA TRP A 47 21.02 6.36 -23.06
C TRP A 47 22.35 6.98 -23.51
N ALA A 48 22.76 6.77 -24.76
CA ALA A 48 24.00 7.35 -25.30
C ALA A 48 23.94 8.89 -25.44
N THR A 49 22.76 9.47 -25.62
CA THR A 49 22.57 10.93 -25.63
C THR A 49 22.60 11.56 -24.24
N LEU A 50 22.31 10.80 -23.17
CA LEU A 50 22.37 11.26 -21.78
C LEU A 50 23.77 11.06 -21.17
N SER A 51 24.45 9.94 -21.47
CA SER A 51 25.82 9.68 -21.00
C SER A 51 26.86 10.64 -21.59
N ASN A 52 26.61 11.18 -22.79
CA ASN A 52 27.47 12.18 -23.42
C ASN A 52 27.25 13.61 -22.91
N ARG A 53 26.19 13.86 -22.12
CA ARG A 53 25.97 15.13 -21.41
C ARG A 53 26.43 15.10 -19.95
N LEU A 54 26.82 13.94 -19.44
CA LEU A 54 27.29 13.74 -18.06
C LEU A 54 28.69 13.11 -18.00
N GLY A 55 29.50 13.36 -19.04
CA GLY A 55 30.85 12.80 -19.16
C GLY A 55 31.82 13.24 -18.04
N PRO A 56 32.83 12.40 -17.72
CA PRO A 56 33.65 12.52 -16.52
C PRO A 56 34.75 13.58 -16.70
N GLY A 57 34.77 14.61 -15.84
CA GLY A 57 35.75 15.69 -15.87
C GLY A 57 36.68 15.65 -14.66
N SER A 58 37.93 15.24 -14.88
CA SER A 58 39.03 15.32 -13.91
C SER A 58 39.66 16.73 -13.86
N ALA A 59 40.10 17.10 -12.65
CA ALA A 59 41.16 18.07 -12.27
C ALA A 59 40.98 19.57 -12.56
N THR A 60 41.14 20.43 -11.53
CA THR A 60 42.36 21.26 -11.28
C THR A 60 42.15 22.23 -10.10
N GLU A 61 43.25 22.52 -9.42
CA GLU A 61 43.46 23.19 -8.13
C GLU A 61 43.33 24.74 -8.15
N ALA A 62 42.91 25.31 -6.99
CA ALA A 62 43.17 26.65 -6.39
C ALA A 62 42.45 27.94 -6.92
N PRO A 63 42.43 29.09 -6.17
CA PRO A 63 42.51 29.35 -4.71
C PRO A 63 41.48 30.39 -4.11
N ILE A 64 41.31 30.32 -2.78
CA ILE A 64 41.14 31.37 -1.73
C ILE A 64 40.38 32.69 -2.04
N VAL A 65 39.32 33.01 -1.28
CA VAL A 65 39.14 34.30 -0.55
C VAL A 65 38.31 34.08 0.73
N ALA A 66 38.88 34.46 1.87
CA ALA A 66 38.24 34.48 3.18
C ALA A 66 37.32 35.71 3.35
N ALA A 67 36.18 35.54 4.00
CA ALA A 67 35.42 36.64 4.59
C ALA A 67 34.94 36.26 6.00
N THR A 68 35.66 36.80 6.97
CA THR A 68 35.39 36.81 8.41
C THR A 68 34.16 37.65 8.72
N SER A 69 33.29 37.21 9.63
CA SER A 69 32.54 38.13 10.51
C SER A 69 32.13 37.42 11.80
N GLN A 70 32.62 37.98 12.90
CA GLN A 70 32.38 37.57 14.28
C GLN A 70 31.11 38.23 14.86
N VAL A 71 30.38 37.44 15.65
CA VAL A 71 29.90 37.67 17.04
C VAL A 71 29.12 38.96 17.36
N THR A 72 27.93 38.81 17.96
CA THR A 72 27.61 39.41 19.28
C THR A 72 26.47 38.63 19.95
N ALA A 73 26.68 38.23 21.19
CA ALA A 73 25.71 37.55 22.06
C ALA A 73 25.38 38.42 23.29
N THR A 74 24.34 38.01 24.04
CA THR A 74 24.11 38.21 25.50
C THR A 74 23.16 39.36 25.90
N PRO A 75 22.41 39.32 27.04
CA PRO A 75 21.78 38.21 27.80
C PRO A 75 20.29 38.43 28.19
N ALA A 76 19.74 37.41 28.87
CA ALA A 76 18.51 37.38 29.69
C ALA A 76 18.52 38.33 30.93
N PRO A 77 17.38 38.40 31.65
CA PRO A 77 17.41 38.11 33.09
C PRO A 77 16.25 37.21 33.61
N ALA A 78 16.42 36.75 34.84
CA ALA A 78 15.71 35.72 35.58
C ALA A 78 14.75 36.22 36.68
N ASP A 79 14.13 35.25 37.38
CA ASP A 79 13.45 35.22 38.70
C ASP A 79 11.98 35.72 38.81
N ALA A 80 10.99 34.86 39.13
CA ALA A 80 10.59 34.27 40.44
C ALA A 80 9.94 35.34 41.37
N THR A 81 8.80 35.20 42.09
CA THR A 81 8.26 34.10 42.91
C THR A 81 6.84 34.43 43.42
N ALA A 82 5.98 33.41 43.53
CA ALA A 82 4.86 33.08 44.46
C ALA A 82 3.87 34.11 45.12
N THR A 83 2.61 33.64 45.23
CA THR A 83 1.76 33.50 46.45
C THR A 83 0.40 34.21 46.40
N ALA A 84 -0.71 33.45 46.51
CA ALA A 84 -1.66 33.51 47.65
C ALA A 84 -2.98 32.78 47.37
N ALA A 85 -3.31 31.83 48.25
CA ALA A 85 -4.62 31.25 48.44
C ALA A 85 -5.46 32.15 49.37
N ALA A 86 -6.78 32.20 49.18
CA ALA A 86 -7.70 32.79 50.14
C ALA A 86 -8.96 31.93 50.31
N THR A 87 -9.08 31.38 51.51
CA THR A 87 -10.21 30.69 52.12
C THR A 87 -11.20 31.71 52.68
N ALA A 88 -12.52 31.49 52.54
CA ALA A 88 -13.52 32.13 53.39
C ALA A 88 -14.82 31.32 53.54
N THR A 89 -15.10 30.92 54.78
CA THR A 89 -16.40 30.59 55.42
C THR A 89 -16.21 31.02 56.90
N PRO A 90 -17.23 31.32 57.75
CA PRO A 90 -18.66 31.05 57.64
C PRO A 90 -19.62 32.18 58.09
N ALA A 91 -20.90 32.04 57.73
CA ALA A 91 -22.03 32.57 58.52
C ALA A 91 -23.22 31.60 58.48
N ASN A 92 -23.82 31.37 59.64
CA ASN A 92 -25.00 30.54 59.96
C ASN A 92 -25.92 31.43 60.84
N PRO A 93 -27.19 31.12 61.19
CA PRO A 93 -28.11 30.05 60.76
C PRO A 93 -29.51 30.57 60.33
N THR A 94 -30.37 29.68 59.81
CA THR A 94 -31.67 29.32 60.43
C THR A 94 -32.36 28.22 59.61
N ALA A 95 -32.80 27.19 60.34
CA ALA A 95 -33.37 25.97 59.82
C ALA A 95 -34.78 26.18 59.22
N THR A 96 -35.05 25.56 58.08
CA THR A 96 -36.40 25.18 57.66
C THR A 96 -36.35 23.77 57.11
N THR A 97 -36.94 22.86 57.86
CA THR A 97 -37.06 21.43 57.55
C THR A 97 -37.94 21.25 56.32
N THR A 98 -37.34 20.86 55.19
CA THR A 98 -38.09 20.38 54.02
C THR A 98 -37.71 18.93 53.74
N VAL A 99 -38.74 18.14 53.50
CA VAL A 99 -38.73 16.68 53.31
C VAL A 99 -37.89 16.32 52.08
N PRO A 100 -36.96 15.35 52.15
CA PRO A 100 -36.26 14.89 50.95
C PRO A 100 -37.26 14.16 50.04
N THR A 101 -37.54 14.79 48.90
CA THR A 101 -38.22 14.15 47.78
C THR A 101 -37.23 13.17 47.14
N ALA A 102 -37.67 11.93 46.90
CA ALA A 102 -36.86 10.89 46.28
C ALA A 102 -36.31 11.40 44.93
N THR A 103 -34.98 11.49 44.83
CA THR A 103 -34.28 11.78 43.59
C THR A 103 -34.50 10.59 42.65
N THR A 104 -35.14 10.84 41.51
CA THR A 104 -35.20 9.86 40.41
C THR A 104 -33.77 9.49 39.98
N PRO A 105 -33.47 8.20 39.74
CA PRO A 105 -32.20 7.79 39.16
C PRO A 105 -31.92 8.60 37.87
N PRO A 106 -30.66 8.95 37.56
CA PRO A 106 -30.37 9.59 36.28
C PRO A 106 -30.91 8.70 35.16
N THR A 107 -31.76 9.29 34.32
CA THR A 107 -32.18 8.71 33.04
C THR A 107 -30.94 8.15 32.35
N PRO A 108 -30.94 6.89 31.86
CA PRO A 108 -29.80 6.35 31.13
C PRO A 108 -29.47 7.33 30.02
N THR A 109 -28.28 7.92 30.09
CA THR A 109 -27.72 8.74 29.02
C THR A 109 -27.79 7.88 27.78
N GLY A 110 -28.62 8.28 26.80
CA GLY A 110 -28.79 7.52 25.57
C GLY A 110 -27.43 7.14 25.03
N VAL A 111 -27.20 5.84 24.83
CA VAL A 111 -25.97 5.36 24.18
C VAL A 111 -25.83 6.17 22.89
N PRO A 112 -24.70 6.88 22.67
CA PRO A 112 -24.52 7.66 21.46
C PRO A 112 -24.77 6.73 20.28
N THR A 113 -25.85 6.99 19.55
CA THR A 113 -26.21 6.19 18.38
C THR A 113 -25.17 6.55 17.35
N ARG A 114 -24.23 5.64 17.12
CA ARG A 114 -23.14 5.86 16.18
C ARG A 114 -23.74 5.94 14.78
N VAL A 115 -23.76 7.13 14.21
CA VAL A 115 -24.17 7.34 12.82
C VAL A 115 -22.93 7.22 11.96
N CYS A 116 -22.91 6.22 11.07
CA CYS A 116 -21.83 6.08 10.10
C CYS A 116 -21.92 7.19 9.06
N ALA A 117 -20.79 7.82 8.74
CA ALA A 117 -20.71 8.87 7.72
C ALA A 117 -20.95 8.30 6.31
N VAL A 118 -20.52 7.06 6.07
CA VAL A 118 -20.74 6.33 4.82
C VAL A 118 -21.90 5.35 5.02
N PRO A 119 -22.87 5.29 4.08
CA PRO A 119 -23.96 4.33 4.16
C PRO A 119 -23.46 2.91 3.93
N LEU A 120 -24.03 1.96 4.69
CA LEU A 120 -23.89 0.54 4.40
C LEU A 120 -24.59 0.24 3.08
N GLU A 121 -23.88 -0.39 2.14
CA GLU A 121 -24.51 -0.83 0.89
C GLU A 121 -25.53 -1.95 1.21
N PRO A 122 -26.80 -1.85 0.76
CA PRO A 122 -27.86 -2.77 1.16
C PRO A 122 -27.54 -4.25 0.94
N GLN A 123 -26.73 -4.57 -0.08
CA GLN A 123 -26.32 -5.94 -0.38
C GLN A 123 -25.47 -6.60 0.72
N PHE A 124 -24.80 -5.80 1.57
CA PHE A 124 -23.96 -6.31 2.66
C PHE A 124 -24.70 -6.44 3.99
N MET A 125 -25.93 -5.96 4.10
CA MET A 125 -26.75 -6.10 5.31
C MET A 125 -26.81 -7.53 5.89
N PRO A 126 -26.90 -8.61 5.09
CA PRO A 126 -26.97 -9.98 5.63
C PRO A 126 -25.71 -10.43 6.35
N VAL A 127 -24.56 -9.81 6.08
CA VAL A 127 -23.25 -10.16 6.66
C VAL A 127 -22.66 -9.02 7.49
N PHE A 128 -23.40 -7.94 7.71
CA PHE A 128 -22.95 -6.79 8.49
C PHE A 128 -23.10 -7.04 10.00
N ASP A 129 -22.06 -6.69 10.75
CA ASP A 129 -22.04 -6.69 12.21
C ASP A 129 -21.27 -5.46 12.66
N ALA A 130 -21.97 -4.49 13.22
CA ALA A 130 -21.38 -3.23 13.65
C ALA A 130 -20.36 -3.41 14.79
N GLY A 131 -20.45 -4.47 15.59
CA GLY A 131 -19.51 -4.77 16.66
C GLY A 131 -18.19 -5.36 16.15
N ALA A 132 -18.26 -6.15 15.08
CA ALA A 132 -17.08 -6.79 14.48
C ALA A 132 -16.41 -5.93 13.40
N LEU A 133 -17.20 -5.28 12.54
CA LEU A 133 -16.70 -4.52 11.38
C LEU A 133 -16.59 -3.02 11.65
N GLY A 134 -17.34 -2.46 12.60
CA GLY A 134 -17.45 -1.02 12.76
C GLY A 134 -18.28 -0.35 11.65
N CYS A 135 -18.03 0.93 11.40
CA CYS A 135 -18.72 1.67 10.34
C CYS A 135 -18.10 1.39 8.96
N PRO A 136 -18.89 1.44 7.86
CA PRO A 136 -18.31 1.56 6.53
C PRO A 136 -17.43 2.81 6.44
N ILE A 137 -16.29 2.68 5.77
CA ILE A 137 -15.33 3.79 5.60
C ILE A 137 -15.26 4.31 4.17
N ALA A 138 -15.76 3.54 3.21
CA ALA A 138 -15.91 3.97 1.81
C ALA A 138 -17.14 3.31 1.15
N PRO A 139 -17.65 3.87 0.04
CA PRO A 139 -18.63 3.20 -0.82
C PRO A 139 -18.10 1.86 -1.34
N ALA A 140 -18.99 1.01 -1.87
CA ALA A 140 -18.57 -0.21 -2.50
C ALA A 140 -17.85 0.06 -3.84
N SER A 141 -16.69 -0.57 -4.06
CA SER A 141 -16.00 -0.60 -5.36
C SER A 141 -16.13 -1.98 -6.01
N VAL A 142 -15.96 -2.07 -7.33
CA VAL A 142 -15.96 -3.35 -8.05
C VAL A 142 -14.54 -3.67 -8.50
N VAL A 143 -14.02 -4.81 -8.06
CA VAL A 143 -12.63 -5.24 -8.29
C VAL A 143 -12.61 -6.62 -8.94
N TRP A 144 -11.51 -6.94 -9.63
CA TRP A 144 -11.30 -8.30 -10.10
C TRP A 144 -10.89 -9.20 -8.94
N ALA A 145 -11.39 -10.42 -8.90
CA ALA A 145 -11.13 -11.36 -7.83
C ALA A 145 -11.04 -12.78 -8.37
N ALA A 146 -10.36 -13.66 -7.63
CA ALA A 146 -10.35 -15.08 -7.89
C ALA A 146 -10.90 -15.84 -6.68
N TYR A 147 -11.65 -16.91 -6.93
CA TYR A 147 -12.20 -17.75 -5.88
C TYR A 147 -12.01 -19.22 -6.24
N GLU A 148 -11.62 -20.01 -5.26
CA GLU A 148 -11.56 -21.46 -5.37
C GLU A 148 -12.09 -22.12 -4.09
N GLY A 149 -13.07 -23.02 -4.25
CA GLY A 149 -13.63 -23.81 -3.16
C GLY A 149 -12.78 -25.02 -2.85
N PHE A 150 -12.68 -25.36 -1.56
CA PHE A 150 -11.97 -26.53 -1.04
C PHE A 150 -12.91 -27.37 -0.15
N GLU A 151 -12.52 -28.61 0.17
CA GLU A 151 -13.33 -29.51 1.00
C GLU A 151 -13.73 -28.89 2.36
N ARG A 152 -12.85 -28.08 2.94
CA ARG A 152 -12.99 -27.54 4.30
C ARG A 152 -12.79 -26.02 4.37
N GLY A 153 -12.99 -25.32 3.26
CA GLY A 153 -12.85 -23.89 3.19
C GLY A 153 -12.85 -23.36 1.77
N SER A 154 -12.26 -22.19 1.58
CA SER A 154 -12.03 -21.59 0.28
C SER A 154 -10.80 -20.71 0.28
N MET A 155 -10.28 -20.39 -0.90
CA MET A 155 -9.35 -19.28 -1.08
C MET A 155 -10.03 -18.20 -1.91
N LEU A 156 -9.75 -16.96 -1.54
CA LEU A 156 -10.21 -15.75 -2.23
C LEU A 156 -8.99 -14.89 -2.49
N TRP A 157 -8.84 -14.34 -3.68
CA TRP A 157 -7.84 -13.32 -3.99
C TRP A 157 -8.55 -12.10 -4.56
N ARG A 158 -8.04 -10.91 -4.26
CA ARG A 158 -8.56 -9.66 -4.80
C ARG A 158 -7.45 -8.90 -5.52
N SER A 159 -7.78 -8.28 -6.65
CA SER A 159 -6.81 -7.56 -7.48
C SER A 159 -6.39 -6.24 -6.87
N ASP A 160 -7.28 -5.55 -6.16
CA ASP A 160 -7.03 -4.24 -5.56
C ASP A 160 -5.97 -4.29 -4.46
N THR A 161 -5.99 -5.35 -3.63
CA THR A 161 -4.98 -5.54 -2.57
C THR A 161 -3.90 -6.54 -2.94
N ASN A 162 -4.03 -7.22 -4.08
CA ASN A 162 -3.24 -8.38 -4.49
C ASN A 162 -3.09 -9.46 -3.39
N LEU A 163 -4.04 -9.54 -2.45
CA LEU A 163 -3.96 -10.42 -1.28
C LEU A 163 -4.86 -11.64 -1.44
N SER A 164 -4.31 -12.81 -1.10
CA SER A 164 -5.09 -14.04 -0.95
C SER A 164 -5.50 -14.27 0.50
N TYR A 165 -6.76 -14.61 0.71
CA TYR A 165 -7.39 -14.93 1.97
C TYR A 165 -7.75 -16.41 1.96
N ILE A 166 -7.22 -17.13 2.93
CA ILE A 166 -7.53 -18.53 3.18
C ILE A 166 -8.68 -18.57 4.19
N LEU A 167 -9.86 -18.99 3.75
CA LEU A 167 -11.10 -18.99 4.51
C LEU A 167 -11.41 -20.39 5.01
N PHE A 168 -11.31 -20.63 6.32
CA PHE A 168 -11.57 -21.95 6.91
C PHE A 168 -13.02 -22.11 7.35
N ASN A 169 -13.58 -23.32 7.28
CA ASN A 169 -14.98 -23.58 7.67
C ASN A 169 -15.30 -23.34 9.15
N ASP A 170 -14.30 -23.20 10.02
CA ASP A 170 -14.49 -22.79 11.42
C ASP A 170 -14.74 -21.26 11.58
N GLY A 171 -14.82 -20.55 10.47
CA GLY A 171 -15.04 -19.10 10.41
C GLY A 171 -13.78 -18.28 10.72
N SER A 172 -12.60 -18.90 10.79
CA SER A 172 -11.33 -18.16 10.82
C SER A 172 -10.78 -17.97 9.41
N TRP A 173 -10.04 -16.89 9.20
CA TRP A 173 -9.27 -16.68 7.97
C TRP A 173 -7.81 -16.38 8.27
N ALA A 174 -6.94 -16.63 7.29
CA ALA A 174 -5.54 -16.24 7.33
C ALA A 174 -5.12 -15.61 5.99
N PRO A 175 -4.25 -14.60 5.99
CA PRO A 175 -3.65 -14.12 4.74
C PRO A 175 -2.65 -15.17 4.23
N SER A 176 -2.46 -15.19 2.91
CA SER A 176 -1.28 -15.82 2.31
C SER A 176 -0.25 -14.74 2.00
N ASN A 177 0.97 -14.94 2.49
CA ASN A 177 2.14 -14.10 2.25
C ASN A 177 3.07 -14.73 1.19
N GLU A 178 2.64 -15.83 0.56
CA GLU A 178 3.45 -16.59 -0.38
C GLU A 178 3.28 -16.05 -1.81
N THR A 179 4.34 -15.47 -2.36
CA THR A 179 4.37 -14.97 -3.74
C THR A 179 4.59 -16.11 -4.74
N TRP A 180 3.67 -16.26 -5.69
CA TRP A 180 3.80 -17.22 -6.78
C TRP A 180 4.50 -16.58 -7.99
N ASN A 181 5.69 -17.06 -8.32
CA ASN A 181 6.53 -16.55 -9.42
C ASN A 181 6.24 -17.22 -10.78
N GLY A 182 5.07 -17.84 -10.95
CA GLY A 182 4.67 -18.52 -12.18
C GLY A 182 5.25 -19.93 -12.38
N GLN A 183 6.03 -20.46 -11.42
CA GLN A 183 6.52 -21.83 -11.47
C GLN A 183 5.41 -22.86 -11.26
N GLU A 184 5.61 -24.10 -11.71
CA GLU A 184 4.62 -25.16 -11.46
C GLU A 184 4.46 -25.37 -9.94
N PRO A 185 3.24 -25.30 -9.38
CA PRO A 185 3.02 -25.52 -7.96
C PRO A 185 3.49 -26.91 -7.49
N PRO A 186 4.04 -27.05 -6.26
CA PRO A 186 4.39 -28.36 -5.74
C PRO A 186 3.21 -29.33 -5.79
N SER A 187 3.45 -30.55 -6.29
CA SER A 187 2.43 -31.58 -6.37
C SER A 187 2.29 -32.33 -5.05
N ARG A 188 1.05 -32.53 -4.59
CA ARG A 188 0.70 -33.45 -3.50
C ARG A 188 0.11 -34.77 -4.00
N GLY A 189 0.27 -35.07 -5.30
CA GLY A 189 -0.29 -36.24 -5.98
C GLY A 189 -1.49 -35.91 -6.87
N ASP A 190 -2.14 -36.96 -7.37
CA ASP A 190 -3.37 -36.83 -8.17
C ASP A 190 -4.58 -36.57 -7.25
N PRO A 191 -5.52 -35.69 -7.67
CA PRO A 191 -6.71 -35.41 -6.86
C PRO A 191 -7.63 -36.64 -6.79
N PRO A 192 -8.30 -36.89 -5.65
CA PRO A 192 -9.36 -37.87 -5.54
C PRO A 192 -10.48 -37.65 -6.56
N ALA A 193 -11.26 -38.69 -6.86
CA ALA A 193 -12.34 -38.61 -7.83
C ALA A 193 -13.35 -37.50 -7.49
N GLY A 194 -13.58 -36.59 -8.43
CA GLY A 194 -14.49 -35.44 -8.27
C GLY A 194 -13.87 -34.21 -7.61
N LEU A 195 -12.58 -34.24 -7.28
CA LEU A 195 -11.83 -33.11 -6.74
C LEU A 195 -10.80 -32.62 -7.76
N TYR A 196 -10.25 -31.44 -7.50
CA TYR A 196 -9.33 -30.75 -8.38
C TYR A 196 -7.99 -30.53 -7.67
N ARG A 197 -6.91 -30.56 -8.45
CA ARG A 197 -5.63 -30.02 -8.01
C ARG A 197 -5.71 -28.50 -8.20
N PRO A 198 -5.53 -27.69 -7.16
CA PRO A 198 -5.49 -26.25 -7.31
C PRO A 198 -4.28 -25.85 -8.15
N GLU A 199 -4.44 -24.86 -9.00
CA GLU A 199 -3.42 -24.40 -9.95
C GLU A 199 -2.96 -22.98 -9.59
N ARG A 200 -1.91 -22.50 -10.27
CA ARG A 200 -1.45 -21.11 -10.17
C ARG A 200 -1.15 -20.67 -8.72
N GLY A 201 -1.61 -19.48 -8.34
CA GLY A 201 -1.34 -18.88 -7.03
C GLY A 201 -1.91 -19.71 -5.89
N PHE A 202 -3.19 -20.11 -5.95
CA PHE A 202 -3.81 -20.94 -4.91
C PHE A 202 -3.16 -22.33 -4.84
N GLY A 203 -2.81 -22.92 -5.99
CA GLY A 203 -2.02 -24.15 -6.06
C GLY A 203 -0.67 -24.05 -5.37
N TYR A 204 0.01 -22.92 -5.51
CA TYR A 204 1.30 -22.70 -4.86
C TYR A 204 1.17 -22.64 -3.35
N VAL A 205 0.27 -21.79 -2.82
CA VAL A 205 -0.01 -21.67 -1.38
C VAL A 205 -0.39 -23.03 -0.80
N TRP A 206 -1.30 -23.73 -1.46
CA TRP A 206 -1.76 -25.05 -1.06
C TRP A 206 -0.65 -26.12 -1.14
N GLY A 207 0.21 -26.06 -2.15
CA GLY A 207 1.29 -27.00 -2.39
C GLY A 207 2.44 -26.87 -1.41
N VAL A 208 2.83 -25.64 -1.05
CA VAL A 208 3.97 -25.38 -0.15
C VAL A 208 3.62 -25.47 1.33
N ARG A 209 2.36 -25.19 1.71
CA ARG A 209 1.94 -25.10 3.11
C ARG A 209 1.16 -26.31 3.61
N ASP A 210 1.80 -27.12 4.43
CA ASP A 210 1.16 -28.30 5.05
C ASP A 210 0.02 -27.91 6.00
N ASP A 211 0.12 -26.78 6.69
CA ASP A 211 -0.94 -26.27 7.56
C ASP A 211 -2.21 -25.92 6.76
N VAL A 212 -2.03 -25.33 5.58
CA VAL A 212 -3.14 -24.97 4.68
C VAL A 212 -3.77 -26.21 4.07
N PHE A 213 -2.96 -27.14 3.53
CA PHE A 213 -3.49 -28.39 2.98
C PHE A 213 -4.27 -29.19 4.04
N THR A 214 -3.73 -29.30 5.26
CA THR A 214 -4.39 -30.04 6.35
C THR A 214 -5.77 -29.45 6.65
N ARG A 215 -5.86 -28.11 6.72
CA ARG A 215 -7.09 -27.42 7.09
C ARG A 215 -8.10 -27.31 5.95
N LEU A 216 -7.67 -27.15 4.69
CA LEU A 216 -8.56 -26.98 3.54
C LEU A 216 -8.92 -28.28 2.82
N GLY A 217 -7.98 -29.22 2.69
CA GLY A 217 -8.14 -30.40 1.83
C GLY A 217 -7.98 -30.08 0.35
N TRP A 218 -8.54 -30.93 -0.52
CA TRP A 218 -8.47 -30.73 -1.99
C TRP A 218 -9.46 -29.66 -2.48
N ALA A 219 -9.20 -29.09 -3.66
CA ALA A 219 -10.16 -28.19 -4.29
C ALA A 219 -11.40 -28.96 -4.77
N THR A 220 -12.58 -28.35 -4.61
CA THR A 220 -13.88 -28.91 -5.03
C THR A 220 -14.37 -28.31 -6.34
N MET A 221 -13.71 -27.26 -6.81
CA MET A 221 -13.92 -26.60 -8.09
C MET A 221 -12.60 -26.02 -8.59
N PRO A 222 -12.45 -25.78 -9.91
CA PRO A 222 -11.33 -24.98 -10.43
C PRO A 222 -11.39 -23.54 -9.93
N GLU A 223 -10.23 -22.87 -9.87
CA GLU A 223 -10.13 -21.42 -9.68
C GLU A 223 -10.97 -20.66 -10.71
N LYS A 224 -11.76 -19.68 -10.25
CA LYS A 224 -12.63 -18.85 -11.08
C LYS A 224 -12.35 -17.37 -10.83
N GLY A 225 -12.07 -16.63 -11.92
CA GLY A 225 -11.97 -15.17 -11.91
C GLY A 225 -13.34 -14.49 -12.07
N PHE A 226 -13.68 -13.54 -11.22
CA PHE A 226 -14.98 -12.87 -11.21
C PHE A 226 -14.85 -11.41 -10.76
N CYS A 227 -15.91 -10.62 -11.00
CA CYS A 227 -15.99 -9.27 -10.45
C CYS A 227 -16.64 -9.30 -9.07
N ALA A 228 -15.98 -8.67 -8.11
CA ALA A 228 -16.42 -8.60 -6.72
C ALA A 228 -16.74 -7.15 -6.34
N ALA A 229 -17.93 -6.91 -5.79
CA ALA A 229 -18.23 -5.66 -5.12
C ALA A 229 -17.70 -5.74 -3.68
N VAL A 230 -16.90 -4.76 -3.27
CA VAL A 230 -16.24 -4.74 -1.96
C VAL A 230 -16.54 -3.44 -1.25
N GLN A 231 -17.03 -3.50 -0.01
CA GLN A 231 -17.15 -2.33 0.86
C GLN A 231 -16.19 -2.47 2.05
N PRO A 232 -15.27 -1.52 2.26
CA PRO A 232 -14.40 -1.51 3.41
C PRO A 232 -15.12 -0.99 4.66
N PHE A 233 -14.73 -1.53 5.80
CA PHE A 233 -15.19 -1.12 7.13
C PHE A 233 -13.98 -0.87 8.03
N GLU A 234 -14.16 -0.14 9.13
CA GLU A 234 -13.08 0.19 10.08
C GLU A 234 -12.30 -1.03 10.60
N GLN A 235 -12.97 -2.17 10.69
CA GLN A 235 -12.39 -3.42 11.21
C GLN A 235 -12.54 -4.57 10.22
N GLY A 236 -12.57 -4.32 8.91
CA GLY A 236 -12.66 -5.40 7.92
C GLY A 236 -13.15 -4.98 6.54
N PHE A 237 -13.77 -5.92 5.82
CA PHE A 237 -14.47 -5.66 4.57
C PHE A 237 -15.63 -6.64 4.37
N ALA A 238 -16.62 -6.25 3.58
CA ALA A 238 -17.62 -7.15 3.02
C ALA A 238 -17.43 -7.28 1.50
N LEU A 239 -17.70 -8.46 0.96
CA LEU A 239 -17.55 -8.78 -0.45
C LEU A 239 -18.78 -9.53 -0.97
N ALA A 240 -19.22 -9.16 -2.17
CA ALA A 240 -20.29 -9.83 -2.89
C ALA A 240 -19.92 -10.04 -4.36
N SER A 241 -20.45 -11.08 -5.01
CA SER A 241 -20.33 -11.20 -6.48
C SER A 241 -21.05 -10.04 -7.17
N ALA A 242 -20.36 -9.34 -8.07
CA ALA A 242 -20.90 -8.25 -8.87
C ALA A 242 -21.31 -8.74 -10.27
N LEU A 243 -22.54 -8.41 -10.67
CA LEU A 243 -23.08 -8.77 -11.99
C LEU A 243 -22.80 -7.66 -13.02
N VAL A 244 -21.52 -7.44 -13.31
CA VAL A 244 -21.04 -6.55 -14.38
C VAL A 244 -20.31 -7.36 -15.45
N GLU A 245 -20.46 -7.00 -16.74
CA GLU A 245 -19.92 -7.79 -17.86
C GLU A 245 -18.41 -8.06 -17.72
N SER A 246 -17.65 -7.01 -17.40
CA SER A 246 -16.27 -7.10 -16.92
C SER A 246 -15.94 -5.91 -16.03
N CYS A 247 -14.94 -6.08 -15.16
CA CYS A 247 -14.36 -5.06 -14.29
C CYS A 247 -12.84 -4.93 -14.53
N THR A 248 -12.36 -5.45 -15.67
CA THR A 248 -10.94 -5.41 -16.05
C THR A 248 -10.78 -4.71 -17.40
N PRO A 249 -9.68 -3.96 -17.62
CA PRO A 249 -9.41 -3.31 -18.91
C PRO A 249 -9.33 -4.28 -20.09
N ASP A 250 -8.89 -5.51 -19.83
CA ASP A 250 -8.72 -6.57 -20.84
C ASP A 250 -10.01 -7.35 -21.14
N ASN A 251 -11.15 -6.94 -20.56
CA ASN A 251 -12.45 -7.59 -20.69
C ASN A 251 -12.42 -9.08 -20.31
N LEU A 252 -11.72 -9.42 -19.22
CA LEU A 252 -11.77 -10.77 -18.66
C LEU A 252 -13.21 -11.16 -18.35
N TYR A 253 -13.56 -12.40 -18.69
CA TYR A 253 -14.90 -12.92 -18.55
C TYR A 253 -15.26 -13.09 -17.06
N ASN A 254 -16.30 -12.39 -16.62
CA ASN A 254 -16.80 -12.50 -15.26
C ASN A 254 -17.54 -13.83 -15.04
N GLN A 255 -16.89 -14.75 -14.32
CA GLN A 255 -17.43 -16.08 -14.01
C GLN A 255 -18.72 -16.03 -13.17
N ALA A 256 -19.07 -14.88 -12.57
CA ALA A 256 -20.33 -14.72 -11.85
C ALA A 256 -21.58 -14.88 -12.74
N PHE A 257 -21.43 -14.85 -14.06
CA PHE A 257 -22.50 -15.13 -15.03
C PHE A 257 -22.64 -16.61 -15.40
N GLU A 258 -21.76 -17.50 -14.95
CA GLU A 258 -21.86 -18.92 -15.28
C GLU A 258 -23.10 -19.57 -14.61
N PRO A 259 -23.85 -20.44 -15.32
CA PRO A 259 -25.02 -21.13 -14.76
C PRO A 259 -24.78 -22.00 -13.50
N GLY A 260 -23.52 -22.27 -13.14
CA GLY A 260 -23.12 -23.01 -11.94
C GLY A 260 -22.54 -22.14 -10.82
N TRP A 261 -22.38 -20.83 -11.03
CA TRP A 261 -21.82 -19.93 -10.04
C TRP A 261 -22.79 -19.73 -8.87
N GLN A 262 -22.31 -19.94 -7.65
CA GLN A 262 -23.03 -19.56 -6.44
C GLN A 262 -22.60 -18.14 -6.07
N PRO A 263 -23.52 -17.14 -6.07
CA PRO A 263 -23.17 -15.78 -5.68
C PRO A 263 -22.55 -15.75 -4.29
N LEU A 264 -21.37 -15.17 -4.21
CA LEU A 264 -20.66 -15.00 -2.96
C LEU A 264 -21.23 -13.79 -2.23
N LEU A 265 -21.38 -13.92 -0.91
CA LEU A 265 -21.64 -12.82 0.01
C LEU A 265 -20.99 -13.16 1.35
N MET A 266 -19.98 -12.40 1.73
CA MET A 266 -19.18 -12.64 2.92
C MET A 266 -18.66 -11.35 3.55
N ALA A 267 -18.29 -11.43 4.82
CA ALA A 267 -17.54 -10.38 5.51
C ALA A 267 -16.35 -11.00 6.25
N LEU A 268 -15.23 -10.29 6.23
CA LEU A 268 -14.00 -10.63 6.94
C LEU A 268 -13.67 -9.47 7.87
N ASP A 269 -13.40 -9.75 9.14
CA ASP A 269 -12.91 -8.77 10.10
C ASP A 269 -11.40 -8.92 10.37
N ASN A 270 -10.80 -7.85 10.88
CA ASN A 270 -9.37 -7.78 11.17
C ASN A 270 -8.95 -8.67 12.35
N THR A 271 -9.89 -9.26 13.09
CA THR A 271 -9.60 -10.21 14.18
C THR A 271 -9.35 -11.63 13.67
N GLY A 272 -9.41 -11.83 12.35
CA GLY A 272 -9.21 -13.12 11.72
C GLY A 272 -10.49 -13.95 11.63
N ARG A 273 -11.67 -13.33 11.75
CA ARG A 273 -12.97 -14.02 11.58
C ARG A 273 -13.62 -13.65 10.25
N TRP A 274 -14.26 -14.63 9.62
CA TRP A 274 -15.08 -14.42 8.45
C TRP A 274 -16.42 -15.12 8.59
N ARG A 275 -17.42 -14.62 7.86
CA ARG A 275 -18.75 -15.23 7.76
C ARG A 275 -19.30 -15.08 6.36
N GLY A 276 -19.96 -16.11 5.87
CA GLY A 276 -20.80 -16.05 4.67
C GLY A 276 -22.26 -15.84 5.01
N ALA A 277 -23.09 -15.47 4.03
CA ALA A 277 -24.54 -15.36 4.20
C ALA A 277 -25.22 -16.67 4.66
N SER A 278 -24.59 -17.84 4.44
CA SER A 278 -25.03 -19.14 4.96
C SER A 278 -24.71 -19.36 6.45
N GLN A 279 -23.83 -18.55 7.05
CA GLN A 279 -23.40 -18.62 8.45
C GLN A 279 -23.97 -17.48 9.32
N ALA A 280 -24.78 -16.59 8.74
CA ALA A 280 -25.44 -15.51 9.47
C ALA A 280 -26.60 -16.07 10.31
N VAL A 281 -26.39 -16.20 11.62
CA VAL A 281 -27.49 -16.45 12.58
C VAL A 281 -28.37 -15.19 12.61
N GLN A 282 -29.55 -15.29 12.02
CA GLN A 282 -30.59 -14.27 12.08
C GLN A 282 -31.03 -14.03 13.54
N PRO A 283 -31.14 -12.78 14.02
CA PRO A 283 -32.00 -12.51 15.17
C PRO A 283 -33.45 -12.73 14.72
N VAL A 284 -34.15 -13.65 15.37
CA VAL A 284 -35.58 -13.89 15.17
C VAL A 284 -36.34 -12.61 15.52
N ILE A 285 -36.85 -11.91 14.50
CA ILE A 285 -37.79 -10.81 14.70
C ILE A 285 -39.21 -11.38 14.63
N THR A 286 -39.87 -11.40 15.78
CA THR A 286 -41.28 -11.78 15.93
C THR A 286 -42.18 -10.77 15.21
N PRO A 287 -43.15 -11.17 14.38
CA PRO A 287 -44.02 -10.24 13.68
C PRO A 287 -45.11 -9.70 14.62
N GLY A 288 -45.19 -8.38 14.78
CA GLY A 288 -46.28 -7.75 15.51
C GLY A 288 -46.25 -6.22 15.49
N VAL A 289 -47.28 -5.65 14.83
CA VAL A 289 -47.78 -4.27 14.84
C VAL A 289 -47.33 -3.37 13.67
N PRO A 290 -48.25 -3.02 12.74
CA PRO A 290 -47.98 -2.04 11.69
C PRO A 290 -48.00 -0.62 12.30
N VAL A 291 -46.88 0.10 12.17
CA VAL A 291 -46.84 1.54 12.48
C VAL A 291 -47.20 2.32 11.22
N GLN A 292 -48.28 3.08 11.34
CA GLN A 292 -48.81 3.97 10.31
C GLN A 292 -47.88 5.18 10.13
N LEU A 293 -47.43 5.41 8.89
CA LEU A 293 -46.66 6.59 8.50
C LEU A 293 -47.51 7.87 8.68
N PRO A 294 -47.06 8.89 9.44
CA PRO A 294 -47.66 10.20 9.37
C PRO A 294 -47.20 10.92 8.09
N ALA A 295 -48.15 11.65 7.51
CA ALA A 295 -47.97 12.46 6.31
C ALA A 295 -46.81 13.45 6.43
N THR A 296 -46.15 13.63 5.29
CA THR A 296 -45.18 14.67 4.94
C THR A 296 -45.41 15.99 5.66
N SER A 297 -44.52 16.33 6.60
CA SER A 297 -44.25 17.72 6.94
C SER A 297 -43.17 18.24 5.98
N THR A 298 -43.53 19.24 5.20
CA THR A 298 -42.57 20.12 4.51
C THR A 298 -41.71 20.80 5.57
N ALA A 299 -40.57 20.20 5.89
CA ALA A 299 -39.49 20.87 6.59
C ALA A 299 -38.82 21.83 5.60
N THR A 300 -38.93 23.12 5.86
CA THR A 300 -38.10 24.13 5.22
C THR A 300 -36.63 23.76 5.46
N ALA A 301 -35.94 23.38 4.40
CA ALA A 301 -34.52 23.05 4.45
C ALA A 301 -33.73 24.30 4.86
N THR A 302 -33.32 24.36 6.13
CA THR A 302 -32.18 25.18 6.51
C THR A 302 -30.96 24.44 5.98
N THR A 303 -30.40 24.91 4.88
CA THR A 303 -29.15 24.41 4.32
C THR A 303 -28.00 24.71 5.30
N GLN A 304 -27.75 23.78 6.22
CA GLN A 304 -26.46 23.70 6.88
C GLN A 304 -25.51 23.04 5.88
N PRO A 305 -24.42 23.70 5.46
CA PRO A 305 -23.52 23.12 4.48
C PRO A 305 -22.91 21.85 5.05
N THR A 306 -23.21 20.72 4.40
CA THR A 306 -22.41 19.50 4.54
C THR A 306 -21.01 19.90 4.13
N ALA A 307 -20.05 19.91 5.06
CA ALA A 307 -18.66 20.16 4.72
C ALA A 307 -18.25 19.05 3.74
N VAL A 308 -18.03 19.43 2.48
CA VAL A 308 -17.43 18.55 1.48
C VAL A 308 -16.03 18.23 2.01
N VAL A 309 -15.78 16.98 2.34
CA VAL A 309 -14.43 16.53 2.70
C VAL A 309 -13.60 16.66 1.44
N ASP A 310 -12.60 17.54 1.47
CA ASP A 310 -11.63 17.67 0.39
C ASP A 310 -10.74 16.42 0.39
N THR A 311 -11.02 15.48 -0.52
CA THR A 311 -10.23 14.26 -0.69
C THR A 311 -8.97 14.49 -1.52
N SER A 312 -8.73 15.70 -2.00
CA SER A 312 -7.51 16.02 -2.76
C SER A 312 -6.28 16.24 -1.86
N ALA A 313 -6.45 16.25 -0.53
CA ALA A 313 -5.35 16.37 0.42
C ALA A 313 -5.64 15.62 1.73
N ARG A 314 -4.61 14.98 2.29
CA ARG A 314 -4.62 14.44 3.66
C ARG A 314 -4.83 15.57 4.68
N PRO A 315 -5.34 15.26 5.89
CA PRO A 315 -5.42 16.25 6.97
C PRO A 315 -4.08 16.94 7.19
N ALA A 316 -4.09 18.26 7.35
CA ALA A 316 -2.85 19.05 7.45
C ALA A 316 -1.93 18.59 8.60
N GLN A 317 -2.48 17.99 9.66
CA GLN A 317 -1.70 17.40 10.75
C GLN A 317 -0.82 16.20 10.33
N ASN A 318 -1.15 15.52 9.23
CA ASN A 318 -0.32 14.46 8.67
C ASN A 318 0.90 15.03 7.91
N GLY A 319 0.94 16.33 7.67
CA GLY A 319 1.99 17.02 6.92
C GLY A 319 1.54 17.45 5.52
N VAL A 320 2.02 18.63 5.10
CA VAL A 320 1.87 19.14 3.74
C VAL A 320 3.26 19.55 3.23
N PHE A 321 3.71 18.86 2.20
CA PHE A 321 5.05 18.99 1.64
C PHE A 321 4.94 19.59 0.24
N THR A 322 5.78 20.56 -0.09
CA THR A 322 5.74 21.21 -1.41
C THR A 322 7.02 20.92 -2.17
N ALA A 323 6.91 20.26 -3.32
CA ALA A 323 8.01 20.14 -4.27
C ALA A 323 8.04 21.40 -5.13
N ARG A 324 9.20 22.05 -5.26
CA ARG A 324 9.35 23.23 -6.12
C ARG A 324 9.55 22.83 -7.58
N PRO A 325 8.96 23.52 -8.56
CA PRO A 325 9.27 23.24 -9.95
C PRO A 325 10.73 23.61 -10.25
N GLY A 326 11.48 22.69 -10.84
CA GLY A 326 12.89 22.89 -11.12
C GLY A 326 13.68 21.60 -11.30
N GLN A 327 14.96 21.76 -11.61
CA GLN A 327 15.95 20.70 -11.72
C GLN A 327 17.22 21.17 -11.01
N VAL A 328 18.02 20.22 -10.52
CA VAL A 328 19.37 20.50 -10.00
C VAL A 328 20.36 20.68 -11.15
N ALA A 329 21.44 21.45 -10.95
CA ALA A 329 22.47 21.60 -11.98
C ALA A 329 23.30 20.33 -12.13
N ALA A 330 23.53 19.62 -11.03
CA ALA A 330 24.14 18.31 -10.96
C ALA A 330 23.56 17.50 -9.79
N LEU A 331 23.53 16.17 -9.92
CA LEU A 331 23.30 15.27 -8.81
C LEU A 331 24.67 14.88 -8.24
N ASP A 332 25.17 15.66 -7.29
CA ASP A 332 26.53 15.55 -6.74
C ASP A 332 26.58 15.49 -5.20
N GLY A 333 25.41 15.51 -4.55
CA GLY A 333 25.27 15.45 -3.11
C GLY A 333 25.57 16.79 -2.42
N GLN A 334 25.73 17.87 -3.20
CA GLN A 334 25.90 19.23 -2.69
C GLN A 334 24.59 20.00 -2.80
N PHE A 335 24.17 20.62 -1.70
CA PHE A 335 22.85 21.27 -1.65
C PHE A 335 22.83 22.75 -2.04
N ASN A 336 23.82 23.21 -2.80
CA ASN A 336 23.91 24.61 -3.24
C ASN A 336 22.75 25.00 -4.17
N ASP A 337 22.18 24.03 -4.87
CA ASP A 337 21.07 24.18 -5.82
C ASP A 337 19.68 24.09 -5.14
N TRP A 338 19.63 23.96 -3.82
CA TRP A 338 18.42 23.73 -3.03
C TRP A 338 18.08 24.93 -2.12
N PRO A 339 17.52 26.02 -2.67
CA PRO A 339 17.34 27.29 -1.95
C PRO A 339 16.11 27.30 -1.03
N GLY A 340 15.50 26.15 -0.74
CA GLY A 340 14.28 26.05 0.04
C GLY A 340 14.49 25.85 1.54
N PRO A 341 13.41 25.99 2.32
CA PRO A 341 13.42 25.57 3.71
C PRO A 341 13.50 24.05 3.78
N TRP A 342 14.35 23.55 4.67
CA TRP A 342 14.45 22.13 4.99
C TRP A 342 13.25 21.68 5.83
N ILE A 343 12.62 20.57 5.43
CA ILE A 343 11.48 19.96 6.11
C ILE A 343 12.03 18.91 7.08
N PRO A 344 11.83 19.06 8.40
CA PRO A 344 12.42 18.15 9.38
C PRO A 344 11.72 16.79 9.39
N LEU A 345 12.50 15.74 9.67
CA LEU A 345 12.04 14.38 9.96
C LEU A 345 12.08 14.23 11.49
N ASN A 346 10.95 14.48 12.14
CA ASN A 346 10.91 14.73 13.59
C ASN A 346 10.02 13.76 14.38
N THR A 347 9.40 12.79 13.72
CA THR A 347 8.50 11.83 14.36
C THR A 347 9.18 10.47 14.44
N ILE A 348 9.47 10.00 15.65
CA ILE A 348 10.02 8.65 15.88
C ILE A 348 8.88 7.64 15.82
N MET A 349 8.97 6.70 14.88
CA MET A 349 7.96 5.65 14.65
C MET A 349 8.34 4.32 15.26
N GLN A 350 9.64 4.06 15.31
CA GLN A 350 10.22 2.85 15.85
C GLN A 350 11.55 3.22 16.51
N GLY A 351 11.94 2.48 17.54
CA GLY A 351 13.26 2.63 18.13
C GLY A 351 13.44 3.78 19.11
N GLN A 352 12.38 4.29 19.74
CA GLN A 352 12.50 5.39 20.71
C GLN A 352 13.52 5.13 21.83
N ASP A 353 13.67 3.88 22.26
CA ASP A 353 14.65 3.47 23.29
C ASP A 353 16.06 3.25 22.73
N GLN A 354 16.22 3.26 21.39
CA GLN A 354 17.50 3.17 20.69
C GLN A 354 17.99 4.56 20.25
N TRP A 355 17.07 5.49 20.00
CA TRP A 355 17.39 6.86 19.61
C TRP A 355 18.03 7.66 20.75
N ALA A 356 19.33 7.94 20.64
CA ALA A 356 20.09 8.72 21.62
C ALA A 356 20.04 10.25 21.40
N GLY A 357 19.21 10.72 20.46
CA GLY A 357 18.93 12.13 20.21
C GLY A 357 19.41 12.59 18.83
N GLY A 358 19.35 13.90 18.56
CA GLY A 358 19.61 14.42 17.21
C GLY A 358 21.06 14.31 16.69
N ASN A 359 22.00 13.85 17.52
CA ASN A 359 23.36 13.52 17.08
C ASN A 359 23.50 12.05 16.66
N ASP A 360 22.55 11.21 17.07
CA ASP A 360 22.48 9.79 16.79
C ASP A 360 21.66 9.58 15.53
N LEU A 361 20.44 10.13 15.46
CA LEU A 361 19.73 10.23 14.18
C LEU A 361 18.93 11.52 14.08
N ALA A 362 19.14 12.26 13.00
CA ALA A 362 18.28 13.37 12.61
C ALA A 362 18.32 13.56 11.10
N GLY A 363 17.27 14.14 10.54
CA GLY A 363 17.40 14.65 9.18
C GLY A 363 16.32 15.62 8.77
N ALA A 364 16.54 16.17 7.60
CA ALA A 364 15.60 17.05 6.96
C ALA A 364 15.73 16.92 5.44
N PHE A 365 14.66 17.23 4.72
CA PHE A 365 14.63 17.07 3.27
C PHE A 365 14.09 18.31 2.54
N GLN A 366 14.42 18.40 1.27
CA GLN A 366 13.78 19.29 0.30
C GLN A 366 13.33 18.49 -0.92
N LEU A 367 12.30 19.00 -1.60
CA LEU A 367 11.76 18.38 -2.81
C LEU A 367 11.75 19.38 -3.96
N MET A 368 12.14 18.92 -5.14
CA MET A 368 11.93 19.59 -6.41
C MET A 368 11.28 18.62 -7.40
N TRP A 369 10.65 19.15 -8.44
CA TRP A 369 10.00 18.32 -9.45
C TRP A 369 10.16 18.92 -10.85
N SER A 370 10.26 18.04 -11.84
CA SER A 370 10.23 18.40 -13.25
C SER A 370 9.47 17.34 -14.07
N ALA A 371 9.49 17.43 -15.40
CA ALA A 371 8.97 16.36 -16.25
C ALA A 371 9.73 15.03 -16.08
N ASP A 372 10.97 15.06 -15.58
CA ASP A 372 11.82 13.88 -15.45
C ASP A 372 11.53 13.05 -14.19
N GLY A 373 11.02 13.67 -13.12
CA GLY A 373 10.77 13.00 -11.86
C GLY A 373 10.72 13.93 -10.65
N LEU A 374 10.70 13.31 -9.48
CA LEU A 374 10.84 13.93 -8.18
C LEU A 374 12.32 13.96 -7.79
N TYR A 375 12.89 15.14 -7.60
CA TYR A 375 14.19 15.31 -6.99
C TYR A 375 14.01 15.35 -5.47
N VAL A 376 14.87 14.61 -4.77
CA VAL A 376 14.88 14.51 -3.32
C VAL A 376 16.29 14.82 -2.83
N ALA A 377 16.39 15.76 -1.91
CA ALA A 377 17.62 16.06 -1.18
C ALA A 377 17.37 15.81 0.30
N VAL A 378 18.22 15.03 0.95
CA VAL A 378 18.12 14.70 2.37
C VAL A 378 19.45 14.94 3.07
N GLN A 379 19.43 15.77 4.10
CA GLN A 379 20.52 15.94 5.06
C GLN A 379 20.29 14.99 6.22
N ILE A 380 21.28 14.14 6.51
CA ILE A 380 21.15 13.11 7.56
C ILE A 380 22.35 13.24 8.51
N THR A 381 22.04 13.39 9.79
CA THR A 381 22.98 13.24 10.90
C THR A 381 22.84 11.83 11.43
N ASP A 382 23.97 11.14 11.53
CA ASP A 382 24.07 9.74 11.89
C ASP A 382 25.48 9.48 12.44
N ASP A 383 25.59 8.90 13.64
CA ASP A 383 26.87 8.62 14.28
C ASP A 383 27.48 7.26 13.90
N VAL A 384 26.70 6.31 13.37
CA VAL A 384 27.18 4.99 12.94
C VAL A 384 26.61 4.58 11.58
N LEU A 385 27.38 4.87 10.53
CA LEU A 385 27.00 4.51 9.17
C LEU A 385 27.10 2.99 8.89
N ARG A 386 25.95 2.33 8.70
CA ARG A 386 25.78 0.95 8.23
C ARG A 386 24.69 0.80 7.17
N SER A 387 25.14 0.64 5.94
CA SER A 387 24.28 0.22 4.84
C SER A 387 23.71 -1.19 5.05
N GLY A 388 22.42 -1.37 4.76
CA GLY A 388 21.73 -2.65 4.77
C GLY A 388 22.10 -3.55 3.57
N PRO A 389 21.62 -4.81 3.55
CA PRO A 389 21.73 -5.70 2.39
C PRO A 389 21.23 -5.08 1.07
N ASP A 390 21.64 -5.61 -0.09
CA ASP A 390 21.05 -5.20 -1.37
C ASP A 390 19.69 -5.83 -1.64
N GLY A 391 18.85 -5.10 -2.37
CA GLY A 391 17.51 -5.57 -2.74
C GLY A 391 16.47 -5.35 -1.65
N SER A 392 15.57 -6.31 -1.48
CA SER A 392 14.39 -6.21 -0.62
C SER A 392 14.69 -5.97 0.85
N ASP A 393 15.88 -6.34 1.32
CA ASP A 393 16.28 -6.24 2.74
C ASP A 393 17.05 -4.96 3.07
N GLN A 394 17.19 -4.02 2.14
CA GLN A 394 17.95 -2.78 2.36
C GLN A 394 17.39 -1.90 3.50
N TRP A 395 16.13 -2.11 3.92
CA TRP A 395 15.51 -1.43 5.05
C TRP A 395 16.18 -1.78 6.39
N GLN A 396 16.99 -2.84 6.44
CA GLN A 396 17.75 -3.29 7.62
C GLN A 396 19.10 -2.55 7.79
N GLY A 397 19.16 -1.31 7.37
CA GLY A 397 20.32 -0.44 7.51
C GLY A 397 19.95 1.01 7.22
N ASP A 398 20.96 1.87 7.15
CA ASP A 398 20.71 3.29 6.96
C ASP A 398 20.25 3.58 5.54
N GLY A 399 19.28 4.47 5.45
CA GLY A 399 18.70 4.90 4.20
C GLY A 399 17.40 5.62 4.42
N ILE A 400 16.70 5.87 3.33
CA ILE A 400 15.40 6.54 3.36
C ILE A 400 14.32 5.69 2.71
N GLU A 401 13.10 5.88 3.15
CA GLU A 401 11.90 5.34 2.52
C GLU A 401 11.01 6.48 2.04
N ILE A 402 10.44 6.32 0.85
CA ILE A 402 9.45 7.21 0.28
C ILE A 402 8.17 6.39 0.09
N GLN A 403 7.09 6.85 0.70
CA GLN A 403 5.74 6.40 0.39
C GLN A 403 5.05 7.44 -0.50
N PHE A 404 4.34 6.99 -1.53
CA PHE A 404 3.68 7.83 -2.50
C PHE A 404 2.35 7.20 -2.93
N ASP A 405 1.27 7.94 -2.74
CA ASP A 405 -0.09 7.56 -3.13
C ASP A 405 -0.47 8.44 -4.32
N ARG A 406 -0.52 7.82 -5.51
CA ARG A 406 -0.71 8.53 -6.78
C ARG A 406 -2.15 8.99 -6.97
N ARG A 407 -3.13 8.21 -6.52
CA ARG A 407 -4.57 8.49 -6.69
C ARG A 407 -5.27 8.70 -5.36
N LEU A 408 -4.61 9.45 -4.48
CA LEU A 408 -5.09 9.89 -3.17
C LEU A 408 -6.60 10.12 -3.04
N ALA A 409 -7.21 10.79 -4.01
CA ALA A 409 -8.62 11.13 -3.96
C ALA A 409 -9.56 9.94 -4.21
N ASP A 410 -9.11 8.94 -4.97
CA ASP A 410 -9.89 7.79 -5.43
C ASP A 410 -10.12 6.78 -4.29
N ASP A 411 -9.14 6.60 -3.41
CA ASP A 411 -9.16 5.66 -2.28
C ASP A 411 -8.75 6.34 -0.95
N PHE A 412 -9.09 7.62 -0.82
CA PHE A 412 -8.74 8.48 0.33
C PHE A 412 -8.95 7.87 1.73
N ALA A 413 -9.86 6.91 1.90
CA ALA A 413 -10.12 6.29 3.19
C ALA A 413 -9.54 4.88 3.34
N ASP A 414 -8.88 4.32 2.33
CA ASP A 414 -8.31 2.97 2.39
C ASP A 414 -7.00 2.97 3.17
N THR A 415 -6.98 2.17 4.23
CA THR A 415 -5.82 2.02 5.10
C THR A 415 -4.84 0.97 4.61
N ARG A 416 -5.12 0.32 3.47
CA ARG A 416 -4.26 -0.71 2.88
C ARG A 416 -3.70 -0.18 1.58
N ALA A 417 -2.37 -0.22 1.46
CA ALA A 417 -1.72 0.09 0.21
C ALA A 417 -2.22 -0.83 -0.94
N ASN A 418 -2.53 -0.23 -2.09
CA ASN A 418 -3.07 -0.89 -3.28
C ASN A 418 -2.09 -0.79 -4.47
N ASP A 419 -2.59 -0.81 -5.72
CA ASP A 419 -1.78 -0.74 -6.94
C ASP A 419 -1.26 0.65 -7.33
N ASP A 420 -1.79 1.73 -6.76
CA ASP A 420 -1.31 3.10 -6.99
C ASP A 420 -0.52 3.68 -5.80
N ASP A 421 -0.45 2.91 -4.71
CA ASP A 421 0.45 3.14 -3.59
C ASP A 421 1.83 2.54 -3.81
N THR A 422 2.84 3.41 -3.73
CA THR A 422 4.22 3.06 -3.94
C THR A 422 5.04 3.23 -2.66
N GLN A 423 5.89 2.27 -2.37
CA GLN A 423 6.92 2.37 -1.34
C GLN A 423 8.27 2.07 -1.98
N ILE A 424 9.17 3.04 -1.89
CA ILE A 424 10.53 2.97 -2.42
C ILE A 424 11.50 3.17 -1.27
N GLY A 425 12.58 2.40 -1.24
CA GLY A 425 13.73 2.65 -0.41
C GLY A 425 14.90 3.12 -1.23
N LEU A 426 15.67 4.05 -0.67
CA LEU A 426 16.89 4.57 -1.23
C LEU A 426 17.96 4.48 -0.15
N ALA A 427 18.94 3.60 -0.36
CA ALA A 427 19.99 3.36 0.61
C ALA A 427 21.36 3.53 -0.06
N PRO A 428 22.37 4.08 0.63
CA PRO A 428 23.74 4.02 0.17
C PRO A 428 24.19 2.57 -0.03
N ASP A 429 25.18 2.32 -0.88
CA ASP A 429 25.91 1.05 -0.90
C ASP A 429 26.82 0.92 0.32
N SER A 430 27.43 -0.26 0.52
CA SER A 430 28.28 -0.51 1.69
C SER A 430 29.49 0.42 1.81
N ALA A 431 29.89 1.08 0.71
CA ALA A 431 30.96 2.07 0.70
C ALA A 431 30.45 3.52 0.87
N PHE A 432 29.14 3.74 0.94
CA PHE A 432 28.49 5.05 0.96
C PHE A 432 28.92 5.96 -0.21
N GLN A 433 29.03 5.39 -1.40
CA GLN A 433 29.43 6.07 -2.64
C GLN A 433 28.29 6.18 -3.65
N TYR A 434 27.35 5.24 -3.66
CA TYR A 434 26.26 5.18 -4.63
C TYR A 434 24.91 4.98 -3.94
N VAL A 435 23.86 5.59 -4.48
CA VAL A 435 22.48 5.34 -4.06
C VAL A 435 21.95 4.10 -4.77
N ARG A 436 21.35 3.19 -4.02
CA ARG A 436 20.63 2.01 -4.52
C ARG A 436 19.15 2.20 -4.28
N GLY A 437 18.33 1.73 -5.22
CA GLY A 437 16.88 1.81 -5.14
C GLY A 437 16.23 0.43 -5.07
N TYR A 438 15.19 0.33 -4.26
CA TYR A 438 14.29 -0.81 -4.27
C TYR A 438 12.86 -0.33 -4.13
N ARG A 439 11.96 -0.82 -4.97
CA ARG A 439 10.53 -0.58 -4.89
C ARG A 439 9.90 -1.81 -4.23
N TRP A 440 9.27 -1.65 -3.08
CA TRP A 440 8.54 -2.71 -2.36
C TRP A 440 7.06 -2.73 -2.73
N LEU A 441 6.44 -1.55 -2.81
CA LEU A 441 5.04 -1.41 -3.17
C LEU A 441 4.86 -0.67 -4.51
N PRO A 442 3.81 -1.00 -5.27
CA PRO A 442 2.92 -2.14 -5.06
C PRO A 442 3.67 -3.44 -5.32
N LEU A 443 3.27 -4.52 -4.65
CA LEU A 443 3.98 -5.81 -4.73
C LEU A 443 4.10 -6.34 -6.17
N ALA A 444 3.14 -6.00 -7.05
CA ALA A 444 3.17 -6.38 -8.46
C ALA A 444 4.29 -5.69 -9.27
N ALA A 445 4.82 -4.58 -8.77
CA ALA A 445 5.90 -3.81 -9.38
C ALA A 445 7.20 -3.86 -8.55
N GLU A 446 7.28 -4.79 -7.58
CA GLU A 446 8.44 -4.96 -6.71
C GLU A 446 9.70 -5.17 -7.55
N SER A 447 10.70 -4.31 -7.37
CA SER A 447 11.91 -4.36 -8.19
C SER A 447 13.07 -3.57 -7.61
N ARG A 448 14.29 -4.06 -7.87
CA ARG A 448 15.52 -3.28 -7.71
C ARG A 448 15.68 -2.28 -8.85
N PHE A 449 16.16 -1.10 -8.55
CA PHE A 449 16.54 -0.11 -9.56
C PHE A 449 17.74 0.73 -9.10
N ASP A 450 18.44 1.35 -10.04
CA ASP A 450 19.59 2.21 -9.76
C ASP A 450 19.21 3.66 -10.16
N PRO A 451 18.83 4.52 -9.20
CA PRO A 451 18.43 5.89 -9.51
C PRO A 451 19.65 6.78 -9.81
N PRO A 452 19.50 7.80 -10.67
CA PRO A 452 20.49 8.87 -10.75
C PRO A 452 20.55 9.59 -9.41
N GLY A 453 21.74 9.63 -8.79
CA GLY A 453 21.93 10.30 -7.52
C GLY A 453 23.36 10.23 -7.02
N ALA A 454 23.61 10.88 -5.91
CA ALA A 454 24.89 10.95 -5.24
C ALA A 454 24.74 10.84 -3.72
N VAL A 455 25.76 10.25 -3.10
CA VAL A 455 25.93 10.22 -1.65
C VAL A 455 27.20 10.98 -1.30
N THR A 456 27.15 11.85 -0.29
CA THR A 456 28.35 12.48 0.26
C THR A 456 28.40 12.27 1.76
N VAL A 457 29.56 11.87 2.26
CA VAL A 457 29.79 11.61 3.68
C VAL A 457 30.71 12.68 4.26
N THR A 458 30.34 13.18 5.43
CA THR A 458 31.20 14.01 6.28
C THR A 458 31.13 13.46 7.72
N PRO A 459 32.04 13.84 8.64
CA PRO A 459 32.00 13.29 9.99
C PRO A 459 30.65 13.50 10.68
N GLY A 460 29.97 12.41 11.03
CA GLY A 460 28.64 12.40 11.68
C GLY A 460 27.46 12.74 10.77
N GLN A 461 27.65 12.79 9.45
CA GLN A 461 26.59 13.11 8.50
C GLN A 461 26.78 12.40 7.15
N TYR A 462 25.67 12.06 6.52
CA TYR A 462 25.64 11.75 5.10
C TYR A 462 24.47 12.45 4.42
N ASN A 463 24.65 12.75 3.15
CA ASN A 463 23.64 13.40 2.34
C ASN A 463 23.27 12.48 1.18
N ILE A 464 21.97 12.43 0.86
CA ILE A 464 21.45 11.79 -0.34
C ILE A 464 20.85 12.88 -1.22
N GLU A 465 21.30 12.94 -2.47
CA GLU A 465 20.69 13.77 -3.53
C GLU A 465 20.35 12.88 -4.71
N VAL A 466 19.07 12.80 -5.08
CA VAL A 466 18.60 11.77 -6.00
C VAL A 466 17.43 12.28 -6.84
N LEU A 467 17.39 11.83 -8.10
CA LEU A 467 16.22 11.91 -8.95
C LEU A 467 15.50 10.57 -8.92
N VAL A 468 14.23 10.55 -8.51
CA VAL A 468 13.34 9.41 -8.66
C VAL A 468 12.43 9.66 -9.88
N PRO A 469 12.68 8.99 -11.01
CA PRO A 469 11.83 9.13 -12.19
C PRO A 469 10.37 8.79 -11.90
N TRP A 470 9.44 9.52 -12.54
CA TRP A 470 8.00 9.33 -12.35
C TRP A 470 7.51 7.91 -12.61
N LEU A 471 8.22 7.16 -13.46
CA LEU A 471 7.91 5.76 -13.76
C LEU A 471 7.90 4.87 -12.51
N TYR A 472 8.71 5.19 -11.49
CA TYR A 472 8.76 4.40 -10.27
C TYR A 472 7.58 4.68 -9.33
N PHE A 473 6.81 5.73 -9.60
CA PHE A 473 5.51 6.02 -9.00
C PHE A 473 4.35 5.65 -9.94
N ASP A 474 4.63 4.85 -10.98
CA ASP A 474 3.77 4.50 -12.12
C ASP A 474 3.16 5.71 -12.87
N MET A 475 3.69 6.91 -12.65
CA MET A 475 3.12 8.15 -13.14
C MET A 475 3.74 8.56 -14.48
N GLY A 476 2.91 9.05 -15.41
CA GLY A 476 3.38 9.70 -16.62
C GLY A 476 3.75 11.17 -16.36
N SER A 477 4.69 11.72 -17.13
CA SER A 477 5.07 13.15 -17.01
C SER A 477 3.92 14.13 -17.27
N ALA A 478 2.84 13.68 -17.93
CA ALA A 478 1.63 14.47 -18.15
C ALA A 478 0.80 14.69 -16.87
N GLU A 479 0.91 13.80 -15.89
CA GLU A 479 0.20 13.90 -14.60
C GLU A 479 0.93 14.82 -13.61
N ALA A 480 2.25 14.96 -13.77
CA ALA A 480 3.06 15.93 -13.04
C ALA A 480 2.76 17.35 -13.55
N GLN A 481 1.73 17.98 -12.98
CA GLN A 481 1.31 19.34 -13.29
C GLN A 481 1.43 20.26 -12.07
N PRO A 482 1.63 21.56 -12.28
CA PRO A 482 1.59 22.52 -11.18
C PRO A 482 0.26 22.45 -10.43
N GLY A 483 0.33 22.32 -9.10
CA GLY A 483 -0.81 22.15 -8.20
C GLY A 483 -1.30 20.72 -8.02
N ALA A 484 -0.72 19.72 -8.71
CA ALA A 484 -1.06 18.31 -8.49
C ALA A 484 -0.76 17.89 -7.05
N ARG A 485 -1.59 16.97 -6.52
CA ARG A 485 -1.55 16.52 -5.14
C ARG A 485 -1.51 15.00 -5.08
N PHE A 486 -0.68 14.49 -4.18
CA PHE A 486 -0.44 13.07 -3.98
C PHE A 486 -0.32 12.80 -2.48
N GLY A 487 -0.63 11.58 -2.03
CA GLY A 487 -0.21 11.19 -0.68
C GLY A 487 1.30 10.97 -0.67
N PHE A 488 1.96 11.37 0.39
CA PHE A 488 3.42 11.33 0.46
C PHE A 488 3.92 11.25 1.88
N ASN A 489 4.94 10.42 2.07
CA ASN A 489 5.75 10.43 3.27
C ASN A 489 7.22 10.14 2.92
N LEU A 490 8.13 10.67 3.73
CA LEU A 490 9.55 10.32 3.70
C LEU A 490 9.96 9.88 5.10
N SER A 491 10.74 8.81 5.20
CA SER A 491 11.27 8.31 6.46
C SER A 491 12.77 8.04 6.37
N LEU A 492 13.47 8.10 7.51
CA LEU A 492 14.85 7.63 7.68
C LEU A 492 14.84 6.30 8.43
N ASN A 493 15.66 5.38 7.96
CA ASN A 493 16.03 4.15 8.65
C ASN A 493 17.44 4.29 9.20
N ASP A 494 17.69 3.61 10.31
CA ASP A 494 18.94 3.70 11.08
C ASP A 494 19.32 2.34 11.67
N ASN A 495 20.62 2.05 11.65
CA ASN A 495 21.21 0.84 12.17
C ASN A 495 22.63 1.00 12.73
N ASP A 496 22.71 1.30 14.02
CA ASP A 496 23.92 1.17 14.82
C ASP A 496 24.40 -0.27 15.10
N ALA A 497 23.64 -1.31 14.79
CA ALA A 497 23.96 -2.68 15.18
C ALA A 497 24.94 -3.34 14.20
N GLU A 498 25.82 -4.21 14.70
CA GLU A 498 26.79 -4.96 13.86
C GLU A 498 26.13 -5.92 12.85
N THR A 499 24.82 -6.12 12.95
CA THR A 499 24.02 -6.98 12.06
C THR A 499 22.89 -6.18 11.42
N PRO A 500 22.40 -6.55 10.23
CA PRO A 500 21.25 -5.92 9.61
C PRO A 500 20.05 -5.83 10.57
N ALA A 501 19.55 -4.63 10.79
CA ALA A 501 18.39 -4.32 11.62
C ALA A 501 17.84 -2.94 11.24
N GLN A 502 16.57 -2.69 11.55
CA GLN A 502 15.98 -1.35 11.51
C GLN A 502 15.74 -0.92 12.95
N GLN A 503 16.73 -0.25 13.56
CA GLN A 503 16.67 0.10 14.97
C GLN A 503 15.73 1.27 15.19
N THR A 504 15.96 2.37 14.47
CA THR A 504 15.17 3.60 14.58
C THR A 504 14.55 3.95 13.23
N VAL A 505 13.34 4.51 13.26
CA VAL A 505 12.69 5.09 12.08
C VAL A 505 12.17 6.48 12.40
N LEU A 506 12.65 7.51 11.69
CA LEU A 506 12.11 8.87 11.72
C LEU A 506 11.19 9.11 10.53
N SER A 507 10.03 9.69 10.72
CA SER A 507 9.04 9.98 9.68
C SER A 507 8.75 11.47 9.56
N ALA A 508 8.47 11.91 8.34
CA ALA A 508 7.99 13.26 8.03
C ALA A 508 6.54 13.45 8.48
N SER A 509 5.71 12.41 8.33
CA SER A 509 4.33 12.43 8.80
C SER A 509 4.24 12.05 10.27
N PRO A 510 3.66 12.92 11.12
CA PRO A 510 3.39 12.60 12.53
C PRO A 510 2.28 11.58 12.75
N ALA A 511 1.48 11.28 11.72
CA ALA A 511 0.34 10.38 11.81
C ALA A 511 0.70 8.92 11.49
N ARG A 512 1.89 8.68 10.93
CA ARG A 512 2.35 7.35 10.54
C ARG A 512 2.45 6.44 11.76
N THR A 513 2.06 5.18 11.59
CA THR A 513 2.20 4.11 12.58
C THR A 513 2.71 2.82 11.94
N THR A 514 2.50 2.65 10.64
CA THR A 514 3.02 1.54 9.83
C THR A 514 3.62 2.04 8.52
N HIS A 515 4.26 1.14 7.77
CA HIS A 515 4.90 1.46 6.49
C HIS A 515 3.93 1.51 5.30
N ASP A 516 2.77 0.87 5.41
CA ASP A 516 1.87 0.49 4.32
C ASP A 516 0.42 1.00 4.47
N ASN A 517 0.19 2.01 5.33
CA ASN A 517 -1.12 2.65 5.51
C ASN A 517 -1.15 4.05 4.86
N PRO A 518 -1.72 4.21 3.65
CA PRO A 518 -1.77 5.48 2.92
C PRO A 518 -2.50 6.61 3.66
N THR A 519 -3.49 6.26 4.51
CA THR A 519 -4.26 7.26 5.26
C THR A 519 -3.44 8.04 6.29
N GLU A 520 -2.30 7.51 6.67
CA GLU A 520 -1.41 8.09 7.65
C GLU A 520 -0.32 8.96 7.02
N TRP A 521 -0.19 8.97 5.68
CA TRP A 521 0.79 9.80 4.99
C TRP A 521 0.35 11.27 4.94
N GLY A 522 1.27 12.16 4.59
CA GLY A 522 0.99 13.57 4.34
C GLY A 522 0.55 13.82 2.91
N THR A 523 0.47 15.09 2.52
CA THR A 523 0.18 15.50 1.13
C THR A 523 1.41 16.11 0.49
N LEU A 524 1.85 15.58 -0.65
CA LEU A 524 2.76 16.28 -1.55
C LEU A 524 1.97 17.20 -2.48
N VAL A 525 2.43 18.43 -2.63
CA VAL A 525 1.91 19.41 -3.61
C VAL A 525 3.03 19.77 -4.57
N LEU A 526 2.77 19.60 -5.87
CA LEU A 526 3.69 20.09 -6.91
C LEU A 526 3.52 21.60 -7.07
N GLY A 527 4.58 22.36 -6.81
CA GLY A 527 4.57 23.82 -6.84
C GLY A 527 4.35 24.42 -8.22
N GLY A 528 3.85 25.66 -8.22
CA GLY A 528 3.50 26.53 -9.36
C GLY A 528 4.67 27.12 -10.11
#